data_AF-A0A1H3GQV3-F1
#
_entry.id   AF-A0A1H3GQV3-F1
#
_cell.length_a   1.000
_cell.length_b   1.000
_cell.length_c   1.000
_cell.angle_alpha   90.00
_cell.angle_beta   90.00
_cell.angle_gamma   90.00
#
_symmetry.space_group_name_H-M   'P 1'
#
loop_
_entity.id
_entity.type
_entity.pdbx_description
1 polymer ?
#
loop_
_entity_poly.entity_id
_entity_poly.type
_entity_poly.pdbx_seq_one_letter_code
_entity_poly.pdbx_strand_id
1 'polypeptide(L)' 'MGRPADDVALVAVHAFDCHGAHAAGHTTGWAVRLEQYSAEISTRADGIGDDLVDVATRLIALPER' A
#
# COMPACT_ATOMS: atom_id res chain seq x y z
N MET A 1 16.74 -5.26 -15.07
CA MET A 1 15.35 -4.90 -15.43
C MET A 1 14.80 -4.02 -14.32
N GLY A 2 14.18 -2.89 -14.67
CA GLY A 2 13.48 -2.01 -13.74
C GLY A 2 12.15 -1.60 -14.38
N ARG A 3 11.13 -1.37 -13.56
CA ARG A 3 9.85 -0.79 -13.97
C ARG A 3 9.78 0.64 -13.43
N PRO A 4 9.10 1.56 -14.12
CA PRO A 4 8.75 2.86 -13.55
C PRO A 4 8.04 2.70 -12.20
N ALA A 5 8.29 3.62 -11.28
CA ALA A 5 7.64 3.62 -9.96
C ALA A 5 6.11 3.63 -10.05
N ASP A 6 5.57 4.29 -11.07
CA ASP A 6 4.13 4.41 -11.31
C ASP A 6 3.52 3.13 -11.93
N ASP A 7 4.34 2.19 -12.41
CA ASP A 7 3.90 0.91 -12.98
C ASP A 7 3.80 -0.21 -11.93
N VAL A 8 4.13 0.08 -10.67
CA VAL A 8 4.19 -0.90 -9.57
C VAL A 8 3.61 -0.33 -8.29
N ALA A 9 3.04 -1.19 -7.46
CA ALA A 9 2.62 -0.86 -6.10
C ALA A 9 3.44 -1.67 -5.08
N LEU A 10 3.83 -1.04 -3.98
CA LEU A 10 4.37 -1.76 -2.82
C LEU A 10 3.20 -2.31 -2.00
N VAL A 11 3.19 -3.62 -1.73
CA VAL A 11 2.24 -4.23 -0.80
C VAL A 11 2.98 -4.79 0.41
N ALA A 12 2.56 -4.42 1.62
CA ALA A 12 3.16 -4.89 2.86
C ALA A 12 2.11 -5.21 3.93
N VAL A 13 2.52 -5.93 4.98
CA VAL A 13 1.70 -6.19 6.17
C VAL A 13 2.02 -5.22 7.32
N HIS A 14 3.08 -4.43 7.18
CA HIS A 14 3.49 -3.43 8.15
C HIS A 14 3.24 -2.02 7.63
N ALA A 15 2.59 -1.19 8.44
CA ALA A 15 2.21 0.17 8.10
C ALA A 15 3.43 1.08 7.85
N PHE A 16 4.56 0.82 8.53
CA PHE A 16 5.78 1.63 8.35
C PHE A 16 6.41 1.45 6.95
N ASP A 17 6.32 0.25 6.37
CA ASP A 17 6.78 -0.02 4.99
C ASP A 17 5.94 0.77 3.98
N CYS A 18 4.62 0.76 4.18
CA CYS A 18 3.68 1.52 3.34
C CYS A 18 3.90 3.03 3.49
N HIS A 19 4.08 3.52 4.72
CA HIS A 19 4.37 4.93 4.95
C HIS A 19 5.65 5.38 4.23
N GLY A 20 6.74 4.61 4.36
CA GLY A 20 8.01 4.92 3.70
C GLY A 20 7.90 4.94 2.17
N ALA A 21 7.21 3.95 1.59
CA ALA A 21 7.04 3.90 0.13
C ALA A 21 6.12 4.99 -0.40
N HIS A 22 5.03 5.31 0.31
CA HIS A 22 4.15 6.41 -0.07
C HIS A 22 4.89 7.75 0.02
N ALA A 23 5.70 7.97 1.06
CA ALA A 23 6.56 9.15 1.17
C ALA A 23 7.61 9.26 0.04
N ALA A 24 8.00 8.13 -0.56
CA ALA A 24 8.85 8.06 -1.74
C ALA A 24 8.08 8.20 -3.07
N GLY A 25 6.76 8.41 -3.04
CA GLY A 25 5.92 8.62 -4.22
C GLY A 25 5.38 7.34 -4.87
N HIS A 26 5.49 6.19 -4.20
CA HIS A 26 4.93 4.93 -4.70
C HIS A 26 3.47 4.76 -4.29
N THR A 27 2.70 4.09 -5.14
CA THR A 27 1.39 3.53 -4.76
C THR A 27 1.60 2.38 -3.76
N THR A 28 0.75 2.32 -2.73
CA THR A 28 0.93 1.42 -1.59
C THR A 28 -0.34 0.66 -1.22
N GLY A 29 -0.17 -0.60 -0.82
CA GLY A 29 -1.21 -1.47 -0.32
C GLY A 29 -0.84 -2.04 1.05
N TRP A 30 -1.76 -1.96 2.02
CA TRP A 30 -1.55 -2.51 3.36
C TRP A 30 -2.54 -3.63 3.67
N ALA A 31 -2.01 -4.84 3.89
CA ALA A 31 -2.78 -5.97 4.38
C ALA A 31 -2.74 -6.00 5.92
N VAL A 32 -3.83 -5.57 6.58
CA VAL A 32 -3.89 -5.29 8.04
C VAL A 32 -3.92 -6.54 8.95
N ARG A 33 -3.47 -7.69 8.42
CA ARG A 33 -3.66 -9.04 8.99
C ARG A 33 -3.56 -9.09 10.51
N LEU A 34 -2.34 -8.87 11.04
CA LEU A 34 -2.06 -8.92 12.48
C LEU A 34 -1.80 -7.53 13.06
N GLU A 35 -1.44 -6.57 12.20
CA GLU A 35 -1.24 -5.19 12.59
C GLU A 35 -2.55 -4.44 12.36
N GLN A 36 -3.36 -4.36 13.42
CA GLN A 36 -4.68 -3.72 13.37
C GLN A 36 -4.61 -2.20 13.55
N TYR A 37 -3.41 -1.65 13.78
CA TYR A 37 -3.23 -0.24 14.08
C TYR A 37 -1.99 0.32 13.38
N SER A 38 -2.17 1.42 12.66
CA SER A 38 -1.08 2.27 12.18
C SER A 38 -0.89 3.44 13.14
N ALA A 39 0.35 3.81 13.41
CA ALA A 39 0.62 5.04 14.19
C ALA A 39 -0.01 6.26 13.51
N GLU A 40 -0.53 7.23 14.28
CA GLU A 40 -1.18 8.44 13.73
C GLU A 40 -0.30 9.23 12.76
N ILE A 41 1.02 9.13 12.89
CA ILE A 41 1.99 9.78 12.01
C ILE A 41 2.14 9.09 10.64
N SER A 42 1.64 7.86 10.49
CA SER A 42 1.81 7.08 9.27
C SER A 42 0.83 7.54 8.20
N THR A 43 1.35 7.70 6.99
CA THR A 43 0.50 7.97 5.82
C THR A 43 -0.37 6.76 5.54
N ARG A 44 -1.66 7.00 5.27
CA ARG A 44 -2.61 5.96 4.92
C ARG A 44 -2.24 5.36 3.56
N ALA A 45 -2.16 4.03 3.48
CA ALA A 45 -1.95 3.33 2.22
C ALA A 45 -3.12 3.54 1.25
N ASP A 46 -2.85 3.50 -0.06
CA ASP A 46 -3.82 3.73 -1.12
C ASP A 46 -4.87 2.61 -1.20
N GLY A 47 -4.44 1.36 -0.96
CA GLY A 47 -5.32 0.21 -0.75
C GLY A 47 -5.13 -0.37 0.65
N ILE A 48 -6.22 -0.59 1.40
CA ILE A 48 -6.17 -1.25 2.70
C ILE A 48 -7.19 -2.38 2.72
N GLY A 49 -6.78 -3.57 3.13
CA GLY A 49 -7.65 -4.74 3.19
C GLY A 49 -7.18 -5.79 4.20
N ASP A 50 -8.06 -6.74 4.50
CA ASP A 50 -7.80 -7.78 5.51
C ASP A 50 -6.78 -8.83 5.05
N ASP A 51 -6.64 -9.01 3.74
CA ASP A 51 -5.70 -9.91 3.11
C ASP A 51 -5.17 -9.35 1.77
N LEU A 52 -4.28 -10.12 1.13
CA LEU A 52 -3.67 -9.72 -0.13
C LEU A 52 -4.69 -9.61 -1.27
N VAL A 53 -5.74 -10.41 -1.27
CA VAL A 53 -6.75 -10.41 -2.34
C VAL A 53 -7.60 -9.15 -2.25
N ASP A 54 -8.03 -8.76 -1.06
CA ASP A 54 -8.74 -7.50 -0.83
C ASP A 54 -7.87 -6.30 -1.23
N VAL A 55 -6.61 -6.28 -0.79
CA VAL A 55 -5.65 -5.22 -1.16
C VAL A 55 -5.46 -5.16 -2.68
N ALA A 56 -5.21 -6.29 -3.35
CA ALA A 56 -5.02 -6.32 -4.80
C ALA A 56 -6.26 -5.84 -5.56
N THR A 57 -7.45 -6.25 -5.11
CA THR A 57 -8.72 -5.81 -5.71
C THR A 57 -8.88 -4.30 -5.61
N ARG A 58 -8.55 -3.70 -4.46
CA ARG A 58 -8.62 -2.26 -4.25
C ARG A 58 -7.58 -1.49 -5.06
N LEU A 59 -6.35 -2.00 -5.16
CA LEU A 59 -5.29 -1.37 -5.94
C LEU A 59 -5.62 -1.34 -7.43
N ILE A 60 -6.19 -2.44 -7.98
CA ILE A 60 -6.61 -2.51 -9.38
C ILE A 60 -7.80 -1.57 -9.66
N ALA A 61 -8.63 -1.29 -8.65
CA ALA A 61 -9.76 -0.38 -8.76
C ALA A 61 -9.40 1.10 -8.61
N LEU A 62 -8.13 1.43 -8.33
CA LEU A 62 -7.69 2.83 -8.30
C LEU A 62 -7.81 3.47 -9.69
N PRO A 63 -8.18 4.75 -9.78
CA PRO A 63 -8.14 5.46 -11.04
C PRO A 63 -6.71 5.53 -11.58
N GLU A 64 -6.57 5.54 -12.91
CA GLU A 64 -5.29 5.83 -13.54
C GLU A 64 -4.81 7.23 -13.11
N ARG A 65 -3.50 7.35 -12.86
CA ARG A 65 -2.85 8.58 -12.38
C ARG A 65 -2.58 9.57 -13.50
#